data_AF-A0A067E1Q0-F1
#
_entry.id   AF-A0A067E1Q0-F1
#
_cell.length_a   1.000
_cell.length_b   1.000
_cell.length_c   1.000
_cell.angle_alpha   90.00
_cell.angle_beta   90.00
_cell.angle_gamma   90.00
#
_symmetry.space_group_name_H-M   'P 1'
#
loop_
_entity.id
_entity.type
_entity.pdbx_description
1 polymer ?
#
loop_
_entity_poly.entity_id
_entity_poly.type
_entity_poly.pdbx_seq_one_letter_code
_entity_poly.pdbx_strand_id
1 'polypeptide(L)'
;GYGIAAQALTAVIRAYDGRGPDTMLTSNILSTLELSSPDELIGWTYVDPSWARIAALVPVVVSCAEAGDEVANKILQDSVEELALSVKAVVQRLSLSGEDGKHSFPLVMVGGVLEANRRWDIGREVVKCILRDYPGAVPIRPKVEPAVGAALLAWNSFMNAR
;
A
#
# COMPACT_ATOMS: atom_id res chain seq x y z
N GLY A 1 -3.40 -1.09 -1.50
CA GLY A 1 -4.74 -0.93 -0.91
C GLY A 1 -5.35 -2.29 -0.69
N TYR A 2 -5.82 -2.91 -1.78
CA TYR A 2 -6.35 -4.28 -1.77
C TYR A 2 -5.47 -5.29 -1.01
N GLY A 3 -4.16 -5.37 -1.29
CA GLY A 3 -3.27 -6.34 -0.64
C GLY A 3 -3.24 -6.23 0.89
N ILE A 4 -3.14 -5.02 1.44
CA ILE A 4 -3.21 -4.75 2.88
C ILE A 4 -4.53 -5.27 3.46
N ALA A 5 -5.65 -4.89 2.83
CA ALA A 5 -6.97 -5.27 3.31
C ALA A 5 -7.23 -6.77 3.19
N ALA A 6 -6.77 -7.43 2.12
CA ALA A 6 -6.89 -8.87 1.94
C ALA A 6 -6.09 -9.64 3.01
N GLN A 7 -4.89 -9.17 3.37
CA GLN A 7 -4.14 -9.72 4.49
C GLN A 7 -4.87 -9.54 5.82
N ALA A 8 -5.50 -8.37 6.04
CA ALA A 8 -6.31 -8.13 7.23
C ALA A 8 -7.53 -9.05 7.32
N LEU A 9 -8.28 -9.23 6.23
CA LEU A 9 -9.39 -10.20 6.17
C LEU A 9 -8.91 -11.63 6.45
N THR A 10 -7.77 -12.01 5.88
CA THR A 10 -7.13 -13.31 6.15
C THR A 10 -6.77 -13.45 7.64
N ALA A 11 -6.24 -12.40 8.26
CA ALA A 11 -5.88 -12.39 9.67
C ALA A 11 -7.11 -12.55 10.58
N VAL A 12 -8.24 -11.91 10.26
CA VAL A 12 -9.51 -12.07 10.98
C VAL A 12 -9.97 -13.53 10.95
N ILE A 13 -9.98 -14.17 9.78
CA ILE A 13 -10.38 -15.58 9.66
C ILE A 13 -9.40 -16.50 10.39
N ARG A 14 -8.09 -16.23 10.33
CA ARG A 14 -7.09 -17.01 11.07
C ARG A 14 -7.29 -16.90 12.58
N ALA A 15 -7.57 -15.70 13.10
CA ALA A 15 -7.86 -15.52 14.52
C ALA A 15 -9.13 -16.29 14.93
N TYR A 16 -10.19 -16.19 14.11
CA TYR A 16 -11.44 -16.92 14.34
C TYR A 16 -11.27 -18.44 14.39
N ASP A 17 -10.48 -19.00 13.48
CA ASP A 17 -10.18 -20.44 13.43
C ASP A 17 -9.18 -20.90 14.52
N GLY A 18 -8.65 -20.00 15.35
CA GLY A 18 -7.58 -20.30 16.32
C GLY A 18 -6.21 -20.58 15.67
N ARG A 19 -6.02 -20.16 14.41
CA ARG A 19 -4.79 -20.33 13.60
C ARG A 19 -3.88 -19.11 13.58
N GLY A 20 -4.28 -18.06 14.29
CA GLY A 20 -3.57 -16.80 14.43
C GLY A 20 -3.82 -16.19 15.81
N PRO A 21 -3.05 -15.17 16.18
CA PRO A 21 -3.29 -14.43 17.42
C PRO A 21 -4.60 -13.64 17.35
N ASP A 22 -5.15 -13.32 18.52
CA ASP A 22 -6.28 -12.39 18.63
C ASP A 22 -5.89 -11.02 18.08
N THR A 23 -6.86 -10.34 17.44
CA THR A 23 -6.63 -9.04 16.81
C THR A 23 -7.87 -8.15 16.88
N MET A 24 -7.65 -6.87 17.13
CA MET A 24 -8.62 -5.78 17.01
C MET A 24 -9.20 -5.69 15.60
N LEU A 25 -8.51 -6.22 14.58
CA LEU A 25 -9.04 -6.27 13.21
C LEU A 25 -10.38 -6.99 13.15
N THR A 26 -10.58 -8.04 13.97
CA THR A 26 -11.83 -8.83 13.97
C THR A 26 -13.03 -7.94 14.30
N SER A 27 -13.03 -7.31 15.49
CA SER A 27 -14.16 -6.47 15.91
C SER A 27 -14.34 -5.23 15.04
N ASN A 28 -13.24 -4.58 14.64
CA ASN A 28 -13.33 -3.33 13.88
C ASN A 28 -13.76 -3.54 12.43
N ILE A 29 -13.31 -4.61 11.77
CA ILE A 29 -13.75 -4.93 10.40
C ILE A 29 -15.22 -5.36 10.41
N LEU A 30 -15.64 -6.24 11.34
CA LEU A 30 -17.04 -6.64 11.44
C LEU A 30 -17.95 -5.44 11.69
N SER A 31 -17.57 -4.53 12.59
CA SER A 31 -18.32 -3.30 12.83
C SER A 31 -18.37 -2.39 11.61
N THR A 32 -17.29 -2.29 10.83
CA THR A 32 -17.24 -1.46 9.61
C THR A 32 -18.12 -2.03 8.50
N LEU A 33 -18.25 -3.36 8.46
CA LEU A 33 -19.00 -4.08 7.44
C LEU A 33 -20.44 -4.42 7.87
N GLU A 34 -20.82 -4.05 9.10
CA GLU A 34 -22.11 -4.36 9.72
C GLU A 34 -22.41 -5.88 9.74
N LEU A 35 -21.37 -6.68 10.01
CA LEU A 35 -21.46 -8.14 10.09
C LEU A 35 -21.51 -8.62 11.54
N SER A 36 -22.25 -9.70 11.77
CA SER A 36 -22.45 -10.24 13.13
C SER A 36 -21.39 -11.26 13.53
N SER A 37 -20.73 -11.91 12.55
CA SER A 37 -19.68 -12.90 12.82
C SER A 37 -18.64 -12.97 11.69
N PRO A 38 -17.42 -13.48 11.97
CA PRO A 38 -16.40 -13.73 10.94
C PRO A 38 -16.85 -14.65 9.80
N ASP A 39 -17.77 -15.60 10.04
CA ASP A 39 -18.29 -16.51 9.00
C ASP A 39 -19.00 -15.75 7.87
N GLU A 40 -19.62 -14.61 8.18
CA GLU A 40 -20.32 -13.77 7.19
C GLU A 40 -19.35 -13.08 6.23
N LEU A 41 -18.04 -13.00 6.54
CA LEU A 41 -17.03 -12.43 5.65
C LEU A 41 -16.94 -13.22 4.33
N ILE A 42 -17.16 -14.54 4.37
CA ILE A 42 -17.20 -15.36 3.16
C ILE A 42 -18.30 -14.82 2.25
N GLY A 43 -19.56 -14.79 2.73
CA GLY A 43 -20.67 -14.25 1.97
C GLY A 43 -20.41 -12.83 1.47
N TRP A 44 -19.90 -11.96 2.35
CA TRP A 44 -19.57 -10.57 2.01
C TRP A 44 -18.56 -10.46 0.86
N THR A 45 -17.50 -11.28 0.84
CA THR A 45 -16.47 -11.26 -0.22
C THR A 45 -16.97 -11.76 -1.57
N TYR A 46 -17.95 -12.68 -1.59
CA TYR A 46 -18.51 -13.21 -2.84
C TYR A 46 -19.62 -12.33 -3.45
N VAL A 47 -20.30 -11.50 -2.66
CA VAL A 47 -21.39 -10.62 -3.14
C VAL A 47 -20.91 -9.57 -4.13
N ASP A 48 -19.75 -8.96 -3.87
CA ASP A 48 -19.13 -7.99 -4.77
C ASP A 48 -17.61 -8.17 -4.74
N PRO A 49 -17.00 -8.70 -5.82
CA PRO A 49 -15.56 -8.94 -5.91
C PRO A 49 -14.75 -7.68 -6.21
N SER A 50 -15.35 -6.48 -6.15
CA SER A 50 -14.69 -5.21 -6.38
C SER A 50 -13.45 -5.04 -5.49
N TRP A 51 -12.29 -4.89 -6.13
CA TRP A 51 -11.03 -4.66 -5.44
C TRP A 51 -11.03 -3.34 -4.66
N ALA A 52 -11.81 -2.35 -5.12
CA ALA A 52 -11.96 -1.06 -4.46
C ALA A 52 -12.68 -1.19 -3.11
N ARG A 53 -13.72 -2.04 -3.05
CA ARG A 53 -14.48 -2.31 -1.82
C ARG A 53 -13.62 -2.96 -0.75
N ILE A 54 -12.80 -3.94 -1.14
CA ILE A 54 -11.82 -4.54 -0.22
C ILE A 54 -10.76 -3.52 0.19
N ALA A 55 -10.20 -2.76 -0.76
CA ALA A 55 -9.20 -1.73 -0.46
C ALA A 55 -9.72 -0.62 0.48
N ALA A 56 -11.04 -0.38 0.54
CA ALA A 56 -11.64 0.58 1.44
C ALA A 56 -11.50 0.22 2.92
N LEU A 57 -11.08 -1.00 3.27
CA LEU A 57 -10.80 -1.42 4.65
C LEU A 57 -9.44 -0.95 5.19
N VAL A 58 -8.55 -0.43 4.34
CA VAL A 58 -7.21 0.04 4.76
C VAL A 58 -7.24 1.02 5.95
N PRO A 59 -8.16 2.01 6.02
CA PRO A 59 -8.25 2.91 7.17
C PRO A 59 -8.49 2.18 8.51
N VAL A 60 -9.23 1.06 8.48
CA VAL A 60 -9.46 0.22 9.67
C VAL A 60 -8.17 -0.45 10.11
N VAL A 61 -7.41 -0.99 9.16
CA VAL A 61 -6.10 -1.62 9.43
C VAL A 61 -5.13 -0.61 10.05
N VAL A 62 -5.05 0.60 9.46
CA VAL A 62 -4.23 1.69 9.99
C VAL A 62 -4.66 2.07 11.42
N SER A 63 -5.97 2.21 11.67
CA SER A 63 -6.47 2.58 13.00
C SER A 63 -6.16 1.52 14.05
N CYS A 64 -6.26 0.23 13.70
CA CYS A 64 -5.87 -0.86 14.61
C CYS A 64 -4.38 -0.83 14.92
N ALA A 65 -3.53 -0.63 13.90
CA ALA A 65 -2.09 -0.51 14.09
C ALA A 65 -1.72 0.68 15.01
N GLU A 66 -2.37 1.83 14.81
CA GLU A 66 -2.19 3.02 15.65
C GLU A 66 -2.67 2.81 17.10
N ALA A 67 -3.63 1.92 17.32
CA ALA A 67 -4.12 1.50 18.63
C ALA A 67 -3.22 0.45 19.30
N GLY A 68 -2.15 0.00 18.64
CA GLY A 68 -1.19 -0.96 19.19
C GLY A 68 -1.45 -2.42 18.81
N ASP A 69 -2.37 -2.70 17.87
CA ASP A 69 -2.60 -4.06 17.39
C ASP A 69 -1.37 -4.58 16.63
N GLU A 70 -0.75 -5.65 17.13
CA GLU A 70 0.50 -6.20 16.56
C GLU A 70 0.29 -6.81 15.18
N VAL A 71 -0.87 -7.43 14.93
CA VAL A 71 -1.19 -8.06 13.65
C VAL A 71 -1.35 -7.02 12.56
N ALA A 72 -2.09 -5.95 12.83
CA ALA A 72 -2.28 -4.82 11.93
C ALA A 72 -0.94 -4.11 11.68
N ASN A 73 -0.13 -3.89 12.71
CA ASN A 73 1.22 -3.35 12.57
C ASN A 73 2.08 -4.22 11.64
N LYS A 74 2.07 -5.54 11.83
CA LYS A 74 2.83 -6.47 11.00
C LYS A 74 2.39 -6.43 9.53
N ILE A 75 1.09 -6.43 9.26
CA ILE A 75 0.54 -6.33 7.89
C ILE A 75 1.05 -5.06 7.18
N LEU A 76 1.06 -3.93 7.89
CA LEU A 76 1.49 -2.67 7.31
C LEU A 76 3.01 -2.61 7.13
N GLN A 77 3.79 -3.18 8.05
CA GLN A 77 5.25 -3.32 7.91
C GLN A 77 5.61 -4.21 6.72
N ASP A 78 4.95 -5.36 6.56
CA ASP A 78 5.17 -6.27 5.43
C ASP A 78 4.85 -5.58 4.11
N SER A 79 3.79 -4.77 4.09
CA SER A 79 3.44 -3.98 2.92
C SER A 79 4.49 -2.90 2.59
N VAL A 80 5.10 -2.28 3.60
CA VAL A 80 6.22 -1.34 3.42
C VAL A 80 7.44 -2.05 2.84
N GLU A 81 7.77 -3.23 3.36
CA GLU A 81 8.90 -4.02 2.89
C GLU A 81 8.74 -4.47 1.44
N GLU A 82 7.57 -5.00 1.07
CA GLU A 82 7.26 -5.42 -0.31
C GLU A 82 7.30 -4.25 -1.31
N LEU A 83 6.82 -3.07 -0.91
CA LEU A 83 6.93 -1.87 -1.72
C LEU A 83 8.40 -1.43 -1.90
N ALA A 84 9.19 -1.47 -0.83
CA ALA A 84 10.61 -1.14 -0.90
C ALA A 84 11.39 -2.14 -1.76
N LEU A 85 11.07 -3.44 -1.67
CA LEU A 85 11.62 -4.49 -2.53
C LEU A 85 11.31 -4.24 -4.01
N SER A 86 10.09 -3.83 -4.32
CA SER A 86 9.69 -3.47 -5.70
C SER A 86 10.53 -2.31 -6.25
N VAL A 87 10.80 -1.28 -5.43
CA VAL A 87 11.68 -0.16 -5.82
C VAL A 87 13.11 -0.64 -6.03
N LYS A 88 13.66 -1.43 -5.10
CA LYS A 88 15.02 -1.99 -5.20
C LYS A 88 15.23 -2.75 -6.49
N ALA A 89 14.27 -3.59 -6.88
CA ALA A 89 14.34 -4.39 -8.09
C ALA A 89 14.48 -3.51 -9.34
N VAL A 90 13.74 -2.41 -9.44
CA VAL A 90 13.80 -1.48 -10.59
C VAL A 90 15.09 -0.68 -10.58
N VAL A 91 15.50 -0.15 -9.43
CA VAL A 91 16.75 0.62 -9.29
C VAL A 91 17.95 -0.21 -9.74
N GLN A 92 18.03 -1.48 -9.32
CA GLN A 92 19.10 -2.39 -9.71
C GLN A 92 19.05 -2.74 -11.19
N ARG A 93 17.86 -3.10 -11.71
CA ARG A 93 17.71 -3.53 -13.11
C ARG A 93 18.08 -2.43 -14.10
N LEU A 94 17.81 -1.17 -13.76
CA LEU A 94 18.04 -0.02 -14.63
C LEU A 94 19.30 0.78 -14.24
N SER A 95 20.07 0.32 -13.26
CA SER A 95 21.26 1.00 -12.72
C SER A 95 21.00 2.47 -12.35
N LEU A 96 19.82 2.79 -11.79
CA LEU A 96 19.40 4.18 -11.53
C LEU A 96 20.27 4.89 -10.49
N SER A 97 20.87 4.11 -9.58
CA SER A 97 21.75 4.62 -8.51
C SER A 97 23.22 4.75 -8.93
N GLY A 98 23.55 4.48 -10.19
CA GLY A 98 24.95 4.45 -10.65
C GLY A 98 25.74 3.27 -10.08
N GLU A 99 27.00 3.14 -10.50
CA GLU A 99 27.89 2.04 -10.10
C GLU A 99 28.23 2.07 -8.60
N ASP A 100 28.30 3.27 -8.00
CA ASP A 100 28.61 3.46 -6.59
C ASP A 100 27.38 3.47 -5.67
N GLY A 101 26.18 3.33 -6.23
CA GLY A 101 24.91 3.30 -5.51
C GLY A 101 24.42 4.67 -5.00
N LYS A 102 25.08 5.77 -5.36
CA LYS A 102 24.83 7.09 -4.77
C LYS A 102 24.23 8.10 -5.74
N HIS A 103 24.09 7.77 -7.01
CA HIS A 103 23.51 8.70 -7.97
C HIS A 103 22.07 9.08 -7.58
N SER A 104 21.75 10.35 -7.83
CA SER A 104 20.42 10.87 -7.56
C SER A 104 19.42 10.34 -8.59
N PHE A 105 18.26 9.86 -8.14
CA PHE A 105 17.15 9.49 -9.03
C PHE A 105 15.79 9.86 -8.42
N PRO A 106 14.82 10.27 -9.23
CA PRO A 106 13.48 10.58 -8.74
C PRO A 106 12.72 9.31 -8.34
N LEU A 107 12.13 9.32 -7.16
CA LEU A 107 11.20 8.32 -6.68
C LEU A 107 9.80 8.95 -6.60
N VAL A 108 8.99 8.74 -7.63
CA VAL A 108 7.65 9.34 -7.69
C VAL A 108 6.65 8.50 -6.91
N MET A 109 6.02 9.09 -5.89
CA MET A 109 5.11 8.41 -4.96
C MET A 109 3.64 8.72 -5.31
N VAL A 110 2.92 7.74 -5.86
CA VAL A 110 1.53 7.90 -6.32
C VAL A 110 0.61 6.82 -5.74
N GLY A 111 -0.58 7.23 -5.30
CA GLY A 111 -1.64 6.34 -4.83
C GLY A 111 -2.05 6.62 -3.37
N GLY A 112 -3.33 6.43 -3.07
CA GLY A 112 -3.93 6.85 -1.79
C GLY A 112 -3.32 6.20 -0.54
N VAL A 113 -2.78 4.98 -0.66
CA VAL A 113 -2.07 4.31 0.46
C VAL A 113 -0.79 5.05 0.84
N LEU A 114 -0.16 5.72 -0.11
CA LEU A 114 1.07 6.46 0.12
C LEU A 114 0.77 7.88 0.62
N GLU A 115 -0.47 8.35 0.69
CA GLU A 115 -0.78 9.72 1.13
C GLU A 115 -0.55 9.92 2.63
N ALA A 116 0.16 11.00 2.98
CA ALA A 116 0.63 11.30 4.33
C ALA A 116 -0.47 11.98 5.17
N ASN A 117 -1.49 11.23 5.60
CA ASN A 117 -2.64 11.78 6.33
C ASN A 117 -2.98 11.05 7.64
N ARG A 118 -2.11 10.15 8.13
CA ARG A 118 -2.36 9.35 9.36
C ARG A 118 -1.09 9.22 10.21
N ARG A 119 -1.24 8.81 11.47
CA ARG A 119 -0.12 8.63 12.41
C ARG A 119 0.76 7.45 11.96
N TRP A 120 0.14 6.41 11.41
CA TRP A 120 0.82 5.38 10.64
C TRP A 120 0.93 5.79 9.16
N ASP A 121 2.14 6.14 8.72
CA ASP A 121 2.40 6.66 7.37
C ASP A 121 3.24 5.67 6.56
N ILE A 122 2.56 4.88 5.72
CA ILE A 122 3.20 3.90 4.84
C ILE A 122 4.16 4.58 3.87
N GLY A 123 3.80 5.75 3.33
CA GLY A 123 4.63 6.47 2.38
C GLY A 123 5.97 6.89 3.00
N ARG A 124 5.93 7.39 4.24
CA ARG A 124 7.13 7.76 4.99
C ARG A 124 8.02 6.55 5.30
N GLU A 125 7.44 5.45 5.76
CA GLU A 125 8.22 4.25 6.09
C GLU A 125 8.84 3.60 4.83
N VAL A 126 8.13 3.61 3.69
CA VAL A 126 8.69 3.19 2.39
C VAL A 126 9.90 4.04 2.01
N VAL A 127 9.78 5.38 2.08
CA VAL A 127 10.88 6.31 1.80
C VAL A 127 12.07 6.05 2.72
N LYS A 128 11.83 5.86 4.01
CA LYS A 128 12.88 5.55 5.00
C LYS A 128 13.60 4.24 4.66
N CYS A 129 12.87 3.20 4.28
CA CYS A 129 13.45 1.93 3.85
C CYS A 129 14.31 2.08 2.61
N ILE A 130 13.88 2.88 1.63
CA ILE A 130 14.62 3.10 0.37
C ILE A 130 15.88 3.94 0.61
N LEU A 131 15.80 5.03 1.37
CA LEU A 131 16.93 5.93 1.63
C LEU A 131 18.09 5.27 2.38
N ARG A 132 17.81 4.21 3.14
CA ARG A 132 18.85 3.40 3.81
C ARG A 132 19.77 2.71 2.81
N ASP A 133 19.22 2.22 1.70
CA ASP A 133 19.97 1.46 0.69
C ASP A 133 20.39 2.34 -0.50
N TYR A 134 19.59 3.37 -0.80
CA TYR A 134 19.81 4.32 -1.89
C TYR A 134 19.68 5.76 -1.38
N PRO A 135 20.75 6.34 -0.79
CA PRO A 135 20.72 7.69 -0.24
C PRO A 135 20.49 8.77 -1.31
N GLY A 136 20.73 8.46 -2.59
CA GLY A 136 20.42 9.33 -3.73
C GLY A 136 18.95 9.32 -4.16
N ALA A 137 18.08 8.49 -3.60
CA ALA A 137 16.66 8.50 -3.94
C ALA A 137 16.03 9.85 -3.53
N VAL A 138 15.30 10.49 -4.46
CA VAL A 138 14.61 11.77 -4.21
C VAL A 138 13.10 11.53 -4.27
N PRO A 139 12.40 11.40 -3.13
CA PRO A 139 10.95 11.24 -3.10
C PRO A 139 10.23 12.47 -3.65
N ILE A 140 9.36 12.27 -4.63
CA ILE A 140 8.61 13.34 -5.29
C ILE A 140 7.12 13.00 -5.30
N ARG A 141 6.28 14.00 -5.05
CA ARG A 141 4.83 13.94 -5.31
C ARG A 141 4.53 14.65 -6.63
N PRO A 142 3.70 14.06 -7.51
CA PRO A 142 3.21 14.76 -8.68
C PRO A 142 2.50 16.06 -8.28
N LYS A 143 2.74 17.13 -9.03
CA LYS A 143 2.06 18.44 -8.85
C LYS A 143 0.77 18.55 -9.64
N VAL A 144 0.53 17.59 -10.54
CA VAL A 144 -0.61 17.54 -11.44
C VAL A 144 -1.15 16.12 -11.48
N GLU A 145 -2.40 15.99 -11.89
CA GLU A 145 -3.04 14.69 -12.03
C GLU A 145 -2.38 13.85 -13.13
N PRO A 146 -2.33 12.50 -12.97
CA PRO A 146 -1.82 11.61 -14.01
C PRO A 146 -2.50 11.78 -15.38
N ALA A 147 -3.75 12.26 -15.41
CA ALA A 147 -4.48 12.57 -16.63
C ALA A 147 -3.78 13.64 -17.51
N VAL A 148 -3.08 14.60 -16.90
CA VAL A 148 -2.27 15.59 -17.62
C VAL A 148 -1.13 14.92 -18.37
N GLY A 149 -0.44 13.97 -17.72
CA GLY A 149 0.60 13.17 -18.36
C GLY A 149 0.07 12.36 -19.55
N ALA A 150 -1.12 11.76 -19.41
CA ALA A 150 -1.76 11.03 -20.50
C ALA A 150 -2.07 11.94 -21.70
N ALA A 151 -2.60 13.14 -21.47
CA ALA A 151 -2.83 14.13 -22.54
C ALA A 151 -1.53 14.56 -23.24
N LEU A 152 -0.44 14.77 -22.50
CA LEU A 152 0.87 15.10 -23.08
C LEU A 152 1.44 13.95 -23.91
N LEU A 153 1.27 12.70 -23.48
CA LEU A 153 1.67 11.53 -24.26
C LEU A 153 0.89 11.44 -25.57
N ALA A 154 -0.42 11.66 -25.54
CA ALA A 154 -1.26 11.68 -26.74
C ALA A 154 -0.84 12.80 -27.72
N TRP A 155 -0.57 14.00 -27.19
CA TRP A 155 -0.10 15.13 -27.98
C TRP A 155 1.24 14.85 -28.66
N ASN A 156 2.23 14.33 -27.92
CA ASN A 156 3.54 13.98 -28.48
C ASN A 156 3.42 12.93 -29.59
N SER A 157 2.54 11.93 -29.42
CA SER A 157 2.28 10.93 -30.45
C SER A 157 1.65 11.53 -31.71
N PHE A 158 0.75 12.51 -31.56
CA PHE A 158 0.13 13.19 -32.70
C PHE A 158 1.13 14.06 -33.46
N MET A 159 1.99 14.78 -32.74
CA MET A 159 3.00 15.65 -33.35
C MET A 159 4.11 14.87 -34.05
N ASN A 160 4.53 13.72 -33.52
CA ASN A 160 5.57 12.89 -34.13
C ASN A 160 5.08 12.06 -35.34
N ALA A 161 3.76 11.97 -35.54
CA ALA A 161 3.15 11.30 -36.69
C ALA A 161 2.92 12.22 -37.90
N ARG A 162 3.26 13.51 -37.77
CA ARG A 162 3.24 14.52 -38.84
C ARG A 162 4.65 14.82 -39.31
#